data_AF-A0A7S2NGE1-F1
#
_entry.id   AF-A0A7S2NGE1-F1
#
_cell.length_a   1.000
_cell.length_b   1.000
_cell.length_c   1.000
_cell.angle_alpha   90.00
_cell.angle_beta   90.00
_cell.angle_gamma   90.00
#
_symmetry.space_group_name_H-M   'P 1'
#
loop_
_entity.id
_entity.type
_entity.pdbx_description
1 polymer ?
#
loop_
_entity_poly.entity_id
_entity_poly.type
_entity_poly.pdbx_seq_one_letter_code
_entity_poly.pdbx_strand_id
1 'polypeptide(L)'
;DVAMQIAANPTVTCVTSDDVPEEVKAKEKELEMQKEDLASKPENIAAKIVEGRLKKKFEEMALMGQKWLKDEDKTVEEVLKERIAKLGENIVIRRFERLVLGEGIEKKEEDFAAGVEKELAKYRS
;
A
#
# COMPACT_ATOMS: atom_id res chain seq x y z
N ASP A 1 8.70 -16.80 1.47
CA ASP A 1 7.25 -16.68 1.20
C ASP A 1 6.67 -15.34 1.63
N VAL A 2 6.58 -15.05 2.94
CA VAL A 2 6.01 -13.77 3.42
C VAL A 2 6.77 -12.54 2.90
N ALA A 3 8.10 -12.59 2.81
CA ALA A 3 8.87 -11.48 2.20
C ALA A 3 8.51 -11.25 0.72
N MET A 4 8.22 -12.31 -0.03
CA MET A 4 7.77 -12.20 -1.43
C MET A 4 6.36 -11.62 -1.52
N GLN A 5 5.48 -12.03 -0.59
CA GLN A 5 4.14 -11.46 -0.43
C GLN A 5 4.20 -9.94 -0.23
N ILE A 6 5.05 -9.48 0.70
CA ILE A 6 5.26 -8.05 1.00
C ILE A 6 5.85 -7.32 -0.21
N ALA A 7 6.84 -7.90 -0.88
CA ALA A 7 7.47 -7.29 -2.04
C ALA A 7 6.50 -7.13 -3.23
N ALA A 8 5.53 -8.04 -3.38
CA ALA A 8 4.61 -8.07 -4.50
C ALA A 8 3.48 -7.01 -4.42
N ASN A 9 3.18 -6.48 -3.23
CA ASN A 9 2.09 -5.52 -3.03
C ASN A 9 2.57 -4.24 -2.34
N PRO A 10 2.74 -3.12 -3.08
CA PRO A 10 3.23 -1.87 -2.52
C PRO A 10 2.23 -1.18 -1.58
N THR A 11 0.95 -1.53 -1.63
CA THR A 11 -0.09 -0.97 -0.74
C THR A 11 0.07 -1.46 0.69
N VAL A 12 0.68 -2.63 0.88
CA VAL A 12 0.89 -3.24 2.20
C VAL A 12 2.00 -2.49 2.93
N THR A 13 1.62 -1.85 4.04
CA THR A 13 2.51 -0.97 4.83
C THR A 13 2.51 -1.30 6.32
N CYS A 14 1.53 -2.08 6.79
CA CYS A 14 1.42 -2.49 8.18
C CYS A 14 1.07 -3.98 8.31
N VAL A 15 1.23 -4.56 9.51
CA VAL A 15 0.96 -5.98 9.73
C VAL A 15 -0.56 -6.22 9.80
N THR A 16 -1.25 -5.42 10.59
CA THR A 16 -2.71 -5.44 10.77
C THR A 16 -3.30 -4.05 10.51
N SER A 17 -4.61 -3.95 10.25
CA SER A 17 -5.29 -2.67 10.04
C SER A 17 -5.32 -1.78 11.30
N ASP A 18 -5.17 -2.39 12.48
CA ASP A 18 -5.03 -1.66 13.74
C ASP A 18 -3.69 -0.93 13.87
N ASP A 19 -2.64 -1.43 13.22
CA ASP A 19 -1.29 -0.84 13.23
C ASP A 19 -1.18 0.44 12.39
N VAL A 20 -2.24 0.85 11.70
CA VAL A 20 -2.27 2.14 10.97
C VAL A 20 -2.23 3.30 11.98
N PRO A 21 -1.32 4.28 11.84
CA PRO A 21 -1.24 5.42 12.76
C PRO A 21 -2.54 6.23 12.80
N GLU A 22 -2.93 6.70 13.99
CA GLU A 22 -4.16 7.49 14.17
C GLU A 22 -4.16 8.78 13.35
N GLU A 23 -2.98 9.39 13.14
CA GLU A 23 -2.85 10.57 12.29
C GLU A 23 -3.19 10.26 10.83
N VAL A 24 -2.85 9.07 10.34
CA VAL A 24 -3.22 8.61 9.00
C VAL A 24 -4.71 8.32 8.96
N LYS A 25 -5.26 7.64 9.98
CA LYS A 25 -6.71 7.35 10.05
C LYS A 25 -7.55 8.62 10.03
N ALA A 26 -7.16 9.64 10.81
CA ALA A 26 -7.85 10.92 10.88
C ALA A 26 -7.79 11.68 9.55
N LYS A 27 -6.61 11.78 8.93
CA LYS A 27 -6.42 12.43 7.62
C LYS A 27 -7.26 11.76 6.54
N GLU A 28 -7.23 10.42 6.48
CA GLU A 28 -8.00 9.67 5.49
C GLU A 28 -9.51 9.83 5.69
N LYS A 29 -9.96 9.88 6.94
CA LYS A 29 -11.36 10.15 7.26
C LYS A 29 -11.79 11.54 6.79
N GLU A 30 -10.97 12.55 7.02
CA GLU A 30 -11.22 13.92 6.56
C GLU A 30 -11.28 13.97 5.03
N LEU A 31 -10.31 13.38 4.33
CA LEU A 31 -10.27 13.32 2.87
C LEU A 31 -11.50 12.61 2.27
N GLU A 32 -11.92 11.49 2.85
CA GLU A 32 -13.11 10.80 2.39
C GLU A 32 -14.40 11.58 2.64
N MET A 33 -14.51 12.28 3.77
CA MET A 33 -15.69 13.09 4.10
C MET A 33 -15.85 14.31 3.17
N GLN A 34 -14.74 14.81 2.60
CA GLN A 34 -14.74 15.95 1.68
C GLN A 34 -15.10 15.57 0.23
N LYS A 35 -15.30 14.28 -0.09
CA LYS A 35 -15.61 13.89 -1.47
C LYS A 35 -17.00 14.35 -1.91
N GLU A 36 -17.05 14.88 -3.14
CA GLU A 36 -18.28 15.43 -3.74
C GLU A 36 -19.42 14.42 -3.83
N ASP A 37 -19.09 13.12 -3.97
CA ASP A 37 -20.08 12.04 -4.03
C ASP A 37 -20.86 11.82 -2.72
N LEU A 38 -20.40 12.42 -1.62
CA LEU A 38 -21.07 12.44 -0.32
C LEU A 38 -21.85 13.73 -0.06
N ALA A 39 -21.64 14.80 -0.85
CA ALA A 39 -22.23 16.12 -0.61
C ALA A 39 -23.78 16.11 -0.65
N SER A 40 -24.37 15.19 -1.42
CA SER A 40 -25.82 15.01 -1.54
C SER A 40 -26.42 14.05 -0.50
N LYS A 41 -25.60 13.44 0.35
CA LYS A 41 -26.04 12.40 1.30
C LYS A 41 -26.23 13.00 2.70
N PRO A 42 -27.23 12.53 3.46
CA PRO A 42 -27.35 12.87 4.88
C PRO A 42 -26.08 12.52 5.65
N GLU A 43 -25.70 13.34 6.62
CA GLU A 43 -24.43 13.22 7.36
C GLU A 43 -24.23 11.83 7.99
N ASN A 44 -25.29 11.24 8.54
CA ASN A 44 -25.25 9.89 9.11
C ASN A 44 -25.01 8.79 8.07
N ILE A 45 -25.48 8.99 6.83
CA ILE A 45 -25.25 8.06 5.72
C ILE A 45 -23.84 8.25 5.17
N ALA A 46 -23.40 9.49 4.98
CA ALA A 46 -22.04 9.81 4.57
C ALA A 46 -21.02 9.21 5.55
N ALA A 47 -21.20 9.41 6.86
CA ALA A 47 -20.31 8.88 7.89
C ALA A 47 -20.18 7.35 7.83
N LYS A 48 -21.29 6.61 7.66
CA LYS A 48 -21.28 5.15 7.51
C LYS A 48 -20.57 4.69 6.24
N ILE A 49 -20.73 5.43 5.14
CA ILE A 49 -20.03 5.13 3.89
C ILE A 49 -18.53 5.34 4.06
N VAL A 50 -18.12 6.46 4.68
CA VAL A 50 -16.72 6.75 4.98
C VAL A 50 -16.13 5.66 5.87
N GLU A 51 -16.82 5.25 6.93
CA GLU A 51 -16.37 4.16 7.80
C GLU A 51 -16.10 2.86 7.02
N GLY A 52 -17.01 2.46 6.14
CA GLY A 52 -16.83 1.29 5.28
C GLY A 52 -15.64 1.41 4.31
N ARG A 53 -15.45 2.61 3.73
CA ARG A 53 -14.31 2.89 2.83
C ARG A 53 -12.98 2.85 3.57
N LEU A 54 -12.91 3.47 4.75
CA LEU A 54 -11.71 3.47 5.58
C LEU A 54 -11.37 2.06 6.05
N LYS A 55 -12.36 1.29 6.51
CA LYS A 55 -12.16 -0.11 6.87
C LYS A 55 -11.55 -0.90 5.73
N LYS A 56 -12.11 -0.78 4.51
CA LYS A 56 -11.56 -1.44 3.32
C LYS A 56 -10.13 -0.99 3.03
N LYS A 57 -9.87 0.33 3.05
CA LYS A 57 -8.55 0.91 2.77
C LYS A 57 -7.49 0.42 3.75
N PHE A 58 -7.77 0.43 5.05
CA PHE A 58 -6.83 -0.04 6.06
C PHE A 58 -6.62 -1.55 6.01
N GLU A 59 -7.64 -2.32 5.62
CA GLU A 59 -7.49 -3.75 5.37
C GLU A 59 -6.61 -4.04 4.15
N GLU A 60 -6.71 -3.23 3.09
CA GLU A 60 -5.82 -3.32 1.91
C GLU A 60 -4.36 -2.94 2.23
N MET A 61 -4.15 -2.12 3.26
CA MET A 61 -2.80 -1.76 3.77
C MET A 61 -2.20 -2.82 4.69
N ALA A 62 -3.03 -3.73 5.22
CA ALA A 62 -2.64 -4.74 6.19
C ALA A 62 -2.15 -6.02 5.52
N LEU A 63 -1.03 -6.56 6.00
CA LEU A 63 -0.48 -7.82 5.52
C LEU A 63 -1.38 -9.02 5.82
N MET A 64 -1.94 -9.09 7.03
CA MET A 64 -2.66 -10.28 7.51
C MET A 64 -3.94 -10.58 6.71
N GLY A 65 -4.68 -9.54 6.31
CA GLY A 65 -5.92 -9.65 5.53
C GLY A 65 -5.70 -9.93 4.04
N GLN A 66 -4.46 -9.86 3.56
CA GLN A 66 -4.15 -10.05 2.16
C GLN A 66 -4.35 -11.51 1.73
N LYS A 67 -4.85 -11.71 0.50
CA LYS A 67 -4.86 -13.02 -0.15
C LYS A 67 -3.44 -13.54 -0.36
N TRP A 68 -3.25 -14.84 -0.13
CA TRP A 68 -1.94 -15.47 -0.22
C TRP A 68 -1.53 -15.71 -1.66
N LEU A 69 -0.33 -15.28 -2.06
CA LEU A 69 0.14 -15.31 -3.46
C LEU A 69 0.17 -16.74 -4.04
N LYS A 70 0.30 -17.77 -3.21
CA LYS A 70 0.34 -19.17 -3.67
C LYS A 70 -1.03 -19.85 -3.66
N ASP A 71 -2.02 -19.24 -3.00
CA ASP A 71 -3.36 -19.80 -2.79
C ASP A 71 -4.33 -18.66 -2.44
N GLU A 72 -5.01 -18.12 -3.43
CA GLU A 72 -5.90 -16.96 -3.26
C GLU A 72 -7.19 -17.28 -2.49
N ASP A 73 -7.46 -18.56 -2.22
CA ASP A 73 -8.57 -18.95 -1.35
C ASP A 73 -8.29 -18.54 0.10
N LYS A 74 -7.01 -18.47 0.49
CA LYS A 74 -6.58 -18.18 1.85
C LYS A 74 -5.99 -16.79 2.04
N THR A 75 -6.08 -16.27 3.26
CA THR A 75 -5.35 -15.07 3.67
C THR A 75 -3.97 -15.41 4.24
N VAL A 76 -3.10 -14.40 4.36
CA VAL A 76 -1.80 -14.54 5.05
C VAL A 76 -2.01 -15.01 6.50
N GLU A 77 -3.03 -14.49 7.18
CA GLU A 77 -3.36 -14.88 8.55
C GLU A 77 -3.74 -16.37 8.66
N GLU A 78 -4.56 -16.88 7.73
CA GLU A 78 -4.96 -18.29 7.70
C GLU A 78 -3.76 -19.20 7.45
N VAL A 79 -2.91 -18.85 6.48
CA VAL A 79 -1.67 -19.59 6.21
C VAL A 79 -0.72 -19.58 7.41
N LEU A 80 -0.65 -18.47 8.15
CA LEU A 80 0.14 -18.38 9.37
C LEU A 80 -0.41 -19.31 10.46
N LYS A 81 -1.73 -19.30 10.69
CA LYS A 81 -2.40 -20.19 11.66
C LYS A 81 -2.20 -21.66 11.33
N GLU A 82 -2.30 -22.04 10.06
CA GLU A 82 -2.03 -23.41 9.61
C GLU A 82 -0.59 -23.86 9.91
N ARG A 83 0.38 -22.95 9.71
CA ARG A 83 1.79 -23.23 10.03
C ARG A 83 2.03 -23.35 11.53
N ILE A 84 1.43 -22.49 12.34
CA ILE A 84 1.46 -22.58 13.81
C ILE A 84 0.93 -23.93 14.27
N ALA A 85 -0.26 -24.33 13.79
CA ALA A 85 -0.87 -25.61 14.15
C ALA A 85 -0.01 -26.82 13.74
N LYS A 86 0.64 -26.74 12.57
CA LYS A 86 1.50 -27.82 12.06
C LYS A 86 2.82 -27.94 12.81
N LEU A 87 3.40 -26.82 13.25
CA LEU A 87 4.71 -26.78 13.92
C LEU A 87 4.60 -26.88 15.44
N GLY A 88 3.45 -26.53 16.03
CA GLY A 88 3.27 -26.47 17.48
C GLY A 88 3.98 -25.28 18.13
N GLU A 89 4.43 -24.31 17.34
CA GLU A 89 5.16 -23.12 17.80
C GLU A 89 4.35 -21.85 17.53
N ASN A 90 4.44 -20.89 18.45
CA ASN A 90 3.82 -19.58 18.26
C ASN A 90 4.66 -18.73 17.30
N ILE A 91 4.10 -18.41 16.13
CA ILE A 91 4.76 -17.59 15.11
C ILE A 91 4.04 -16.24 15.01
N VAL A 92 4.81 -15.15 15.11
CA VAL A 92 4.26 -13.79 15.03
C VAL A 92 5.10 -12.96 14.06
N ILE A 93 4.42 -12.32 13.10
CA ILE A 93 5.03 -11.28 12.26
C ILE A 93 4.98 -9.98 13.06
N ARG A 94 6.13 -9.48 13.52
CA ARG A 94 6.18 -8.26 14.35
C ARG A 94 6.24 -6.97 13.56
N ARG A 95 7.05 -6.95 12.49
CA ARG A 95 7.30 -5.78 11.64
C ARG A 95 7.93 -6.21 10.33
N PHE A 96 7.79 -5.39 9.30
CA PHE A 96 8.52 -5.51 8.05
C PHE A 96 8.87 -4.11 7.53
N GLU A 97 9.79 -4.08 6.57
CA GLU A 97 10.16 -2.88 5.83
C GLU A 97 10.31 -3.30 4.36
N ARG A 98 9.86 -2.45 3.43
CA ARG A 98 9.93 -2.72 1.99
C ARG A 98 10.69 -1.59 1.33
N LEU A 99 11.91 -1.88 0.87
CA LEU A 99 12.77 -0.89 0.21
C LEU A 99 12.69 -1.05 -1.31
N VAL A 100 12.41 0.05 -2.02
CA VAL A 100 12.42 0.08 -3.49
C VAL A 100 13.51 1.01 -3.99
N LEU A 101 14.36 0.51 -4.90
CA LEU A 101 15.40 1.31 -5.52
C LEU A 101 14.75 2.42 -6.37
N GLY A 102 15.12 3.68 -6.10
CA GLY A 102 14.59 4.83 -6.82
C GLY A 102 13.29 5.40 -6.25
N GLU A 103 12.78 4.89 -5.13
CA GLU A 103 11.63 5.46 -4.44
C GLU A 103 11.90 6.93 -4.05
N GLY A 104 10.99 7.82 -4.44
CA GLY A 104 11.13 9.27 -4.20
C GLY A 104 12.14 10.00 -5.08
N ILE A 105 12.73 9.34 -6.08
CA ILE A 105 13.66 9.97 -7.04
C ILE A 105 12.90 10.34 -8.33
N GLU A 106 12.91 11.62 -8.69
CA GLU A 106 12.45 12.05 -10.02
C GLU A 106 13.39 11.51 -11.09
N LYS A 107 12.85 10.65 -11.97
CA LYS A 107 13.59 10.14 -13.11
C LYS A 107 13.82 11.29 -14.09
N LYS A 108 15.08 11.71 -14.23
CA LYS A 108 15.47 12.64 -15.29
C LYS A 108 15.23 11.96 -16.64
N GLU A 109 14.26 12.47 -17.41
CA GLU A 109 14.15 12.16 -18.82
C GLU A 109 15.14 13.05 -19.58
N GLU A 110 16.27 12.47 -19.95
CA GLU A 110 17.23 13.10 -20.85
C GLU A 110 16.91 12.64 -22.28
N ASP A 111 16.45 13.56 -23.12
CA ASP A 111 16.32 13.33 -24.55
C ASP A 111 17.72 13.26 -25.17
N PHE A 112 18.14 12.04 -25.47
CA PHE A 112 19.45 11.76 -26.04
C PHE A 112 19.64 12.46 -27.40
N ALA A 113 18.60 12.57 -28.22
CA ALA A 113 18.69 13.22 -29.54
C ALA A 113 18.91 14.73 -29.39
N ALA A 114 18.13 15.39 -28.52
CA ALA A 114 18.32 16.79 -28.19
C ALA A 114 19.70 17.05 -27.55
N GLY A 115 20.20 16.11 -26.75
CA GLY A 115 21.55 16.15 -26.17
C GLY A 115 22.66 16.12 -27.24
N VAL A 116 22.53 15.23 -28.23
CA VAL A 116 23.48 15.12 -29.35
C VAL A 116 23.46 16.37 -30.23
N GLU A 117 22.29 16.91 -30.56
CA GLU A 117 22.17 18.14 -31.35
C GLU A 117 22.81 19.34 -30.64
N LYS A 118 22.57 19.48 -29.34
CA LYS A 118 23.17 20.53 -28.51
C LYS A 118 24.69 20.42 -28.45
N GLU A 119 25.24 19.20 -28.44
CA GLU A 119 26.68 18.98 -28.44
C GLU A 119 27.29 19.32 -29.81
N LEU A 120 26.67 18.90 -30.91
CA LEU A 120 27.13 19.22 -32.28
C LEU A 120 27.06 20.72 -32.58
N ALA A 121 26.09 21.45 -32.02
CA ALA A 121 25.97 22.89 -32.18
C ALA A 121 27.16 23.69 -31.59
N LYS A 122 27.82 23.17 -30.54
CA LYS A 122 28.99 23.82 -29.91
C LYS A 122 30.22 23.89 -30.82
N TYR A 123 30.31 23.00 -31.81
CA TYR A 123 31.45 22.92 -32.74
C TYR A 123 31.16 23.56 -34.10
N ARG A 124 29.97 24.19 -34.27
CA ARG A 124 29.57 24.88 -35.50
C ARG A 124 29.80 26.40 -35.46
N SER A 125 30.43 26.93 -34.41
CA SER A 125 30.90 28.32 -34.30
C SER A 125 32.38 28.43 -34.62
#